data_AF-A0A9E2HEC7-F1
#
_entry.id   AF-A0A9E2HEC7-F1
#
_cell.length_a   1.000
_cell.length_b   1.000
_cell.length_c   1.000
_cell.angle_alpha   90.00
_cell.angle_beta   90.00
_cell.angle_gamma   90.00
#
_symmetry.space_group_name_H-M   'P 1'
#
loop_
_entity.id
_entity.type
_entity.pdbx_description
1 polymer ?
#
loop_
_entity_poly.entity_id
_entity_poly.type
_entity_poly.pdbx_seq_one_letter_code
_entity_poly.pdbx_strand_id
1 'polypeptide(L)'
;MITNKMDPFQTGKKKKSGLKHQNFLEAFKDSGSTQTQPKTNQANTEAFNFEEFLNQQENKIRQQERSRFESIRREEQIIFSREKNQIKVQIETIQTQIKEMAKDQVGLMEEVDQAAFQVIVNPGVYHQNFFERLFHLIKLARKKVAESRTWLQLQNHRCQKRTGYWQSVKKSGTSFMLSGERTVSTQAG
;
A
#
# COMPACT_ATOMS: atom_id res chain seq x y z
N MET A 1 -0.44 60.20 5.29
CA MET A 1 0.41 59.70 4.19
C MET A 1 -0.16 58.37 3.73
N ILE A 2 -0.69 58.35 2.52
CA ILE A 2 -1.33 57.20 1.86
C ILE A 2 -0.39 56.83 0.71
N THR A 3 0.06 55.58 0.63
CA THR A 3 0.72 55.05 -0.56
C THR A 3 -0.04 53.84 -1.06
N ASN A 4 -0.76 54.07 -2.16
CA ASN A 4 -1.34 53.10 -3.07
C ASN A 4 -0.28 52.07 -3.49
N LYS A 5 -0.62 50.78 -3.41
CA LYS A 5 -0.06 49.76 -4.29
C LYS A 5 -1.20 49.23 -5.16
N MET A 6 -1.11 49.57 -6.44
CA MET A 6 -1.87 48.96 -7.53
C MET A 6 -1.41 47.51 -7.67
N ASP A 7 -2.36 46.58 -7.78
CA ASP A 7 -2.12 45.26 -8.39
C ASP A 7 -3.01 45.09 -9.64
N PRO A 8 -2.44 44.57 -10.76
CA PRO A 8 -2.99 44.73 -12.11
C PRO A 8 -3.82 43.53 -12.56
N PHE A 9 -4.93 43.24 -11.89
CA PHE A 9 -5.86 42.19 -12.34
C PHE A 9 -7.27 42.71 -12.52
N GLN A 10 -7.48 43.46 -13.61
CA GLN A 10 -8.75 43.52 -14.32
C GLN A 10 -8.53 43.67 -15.83
N THR A 11 -8.70 42.57 -16.56
CA THR A 11 -9.24 42.61 -17.93
C THR A 11 -10.20 41.44 -18.10
N GLY A 12 -11.49 41.74 -18.14
CA GLY A 12 -12.53 40.76 -18.42
C GLY A 12 -12.48 40.27 -19.87
N LYS A 13 -12.75 38.97 -20.04
CA LYS A 13 -13.30 38.43 -21.29
C LYS A 13 -14.55 37.64 -20.94
N LYS A 14 -15.73 38.27 -21.13
CA LYS A 14 -17.02 37.60 -21.12
C LYS A 14 -17.00 36.54 -22.23
N LYS A 15 -16.98 35.25 -21.87
CA LYS A 15 -17.26 34.15 -22.80
C LYS A 15 -18.69 34.34 -23.32
N LYS A 16 -18.85 34.55 -24.63
CA LYS A 16 -20.14 34.36 -25.29
C LYS A 16 -20.57 32.92 -25.05
N SER A 17 -21.65 32.72 -24.30
CA SER A 17 -22.29 31.42 -24.15
C SER A 17 -22.86 31.02 -25.51
N GLY A 18 -22.22 30.07 -26.19
CA GLY A 18 -22.89 29.32 -27.25
C GLY A 18 -24.09 28.59 -26.65
N LEU A 19 -25.20 28.57 -27.39
CA LEU A 19 -26.43 27.88 -27.01
C LEU A 19 -26.10 26.43 -26.64
N LYS A 20 -26.36 26.05 -25.38
CA LYS A 20 -26.24 24.67 -24.93
C LYS A 20 -27.53 23.96 -25.31
N HIS A 21 -27.51 23.23 -26.42
CA HIS A 21 -28.59 22.30 -26.73
C HIS A 21 -28.50 21.13 -25.73
N GLN A 22 -29.56 20.92 -24.95
CA GLN A 22 -29.59 19.83 -23.98
C GLN A 22 -29.87 18.48 -24.65
N ASN A 23 -30.39 18.48 -25.89
CA ASN A 23 -30.76 17.28 -26.62
C ASN A 23 -30.39 17.34 -28.11
N PHE A 24 -30.02 16.17 -28.65
CA PHE A 24 -29.55 16.00 -30.03
C PHE A 24 -30.59 16.36 -31.10
N LEU A 25 -31.89 16.16 -30.80
CA LEU A 25 -32.98 16.54 -31.72
C LEU A 25 -33.14 18.06 -31.88
N GLU A 26 -32.76 18.84 -30.87
CA GLU A 26 -32.90 20.30 -30.90
C GLU A 26 -31.88 20.94 -31.85
N ALA A 27 -30.68 20.36 -31.93
CA ALA A 27 -29.64 20.79 -32.88
C ALA A 27 -30.01 20.55 -34.34
N PHE A 28 -30.89 19.58 -34.63
CA PHE A 28 -31.29 19.25 -36.00
C PHE A 28 -32.40 20.16 -36.53
N LYS A 29 -33.27 20.66 -35.65
CA LYS A 29 -34.39 21.51 -36.02
C LYS A 29 -33.95 22.87 -36.59
N ASP A 30 -32.85 23.42 -36.08
CA ASP A 30 -32.27 24.68 -36.59
C ASP A 30 -31.56 24.52 -37.95
N SER A 31 -31.25 23.29 -38.37
CA SER A 31 -30.64 23.04 -39.69
C SER A 31 -31.63 23.04 -40.87
N GLY A 32 -32.94 22.98 -40.58
CA GLY A 32 -33.99 22.77 -41.58
C GLY A 32 -34.71 24.03 -42.10
N SER A 33 -34.43 25.22 -41.55
CA SER A 33 -35.16 26.45 -41.91
C SER A 33 -34.25 27.54 -42.48
N THR A 34 -33.83 27.39 -43.74
CA THR A 34 -33.41 28.54 -44.58
C THR A 34 -33.65 28.21 -46.05
N GLN A 35 -34.86 28.51 -46.53
CA GLN A 35 -35.13 28.70 -47.96
C GLN A 35 -34.60 30.09 -48.38
N THR A 36 -33.55 30.15 -49.19
CA THR A 36 -33.29 31.30 -50.08
C THR A 36 -32.38 30.87 -51.25
N GLN A 37 -32.79 31.23 -52.47
CA GLN A 37 -32.20 30.86 -53.76
C GLN A 37 -30.82 31.53 -54.04
N PRO A 38 -30.08 31.10 -55.09
CA PRO A 38 -28.62 31.02 -55.08
C PRO A 38 -27.94 32.31 -55.56
N LYS A 39 -26.91 32.75 -54.82
CA LYS A 39 -25.90 33.69 -55.32
C LYS A 39 -24.54 33.00 -55.28
N THR A 40 -23.95 32.86 -56.46
CA THR A 40 -22.58 32.42 -56.72
C THR A 40 -21.59 33.36 -56.05
N ASN A 41 -21.04 32.92 -54.92
CA ASN A 41 -19.80 33.44 -54.36
C ASN A 41 -18.98 32.23 -53.91
N GLN A 42 -17.88 31.99 -54.63
CA GLN A 42 -16.85 31.02 -54.27
C GLN A 42 -16.20 31.47 -52.96
N ALA A 43 -16.71 30.98 -51.84
CA ALA A 43 -16.00 30.96 -50.57
C ALA A 43 -15.59 29.51 -50.33
N ASN A 44 -14.30 29.28 -50.05
CA ASN A 44 -13.73 28.00 -49.64
C ASN A 44 -14.66 27.25 -48.66
N THR A 45 -15.47 26.35 -49.19
CA THR A 45 -16.13 25.32 -48.39
C THR A 45 -15.09 24.23 -48.19
N GLU A 46 -14.23 24.42 -47.19
CA GLU A 46 -13.49 23.29 -46.62
C GLU A 46 -14.56 22.31 -46.14
N ALA A 47 -14.78 21.24 -46.91
CA ALA A 47 -15.72 20.20 -46.57
C ALA A 47 -15.33 19.66 -45.19
N PHE A 48 -16.28 19.68 -44.25
CA PHE A 48 -16.07 19.16 -42.91
C PHE A 48 -15.56 17.72 -42.98
N ASN A 49 -14.30 17.50 -42.60
CA ASN A 49 -13.67 16.19 -42.67
C ASN A 49 -14.10 15.34 -41.46
N PHE A 50 -15.17 14.57 -41.67
CA PHE A 50 -15.77 13.72 -40.63
C PHE A 50 -14.77 12.68 -40.09
N GLU A 51 -13.89 12.16 -40.95
CA GLU A 51 -12.82 11.22 -40.59
C GLU A 51 -11.85 11.81 -39.56
N GLU A 52 -11.42 13.05 -39.81
CA GLU A 52 -10.46 13.74 -38.94
C GLU A 52 -11.10 14.09 -37.58
N PHE A 53 -12.37 14.50 -37.58
CA PHE A 53 -13.11 14.74 -36.36
C PHE A 53 -13.28 13.48 -35.49
N LEU A 54 -13.57 12.33 -36.11
CA LEU A 54 -13.65 11.05 -35.40
C LEU A 54 -12.30 10.63 -34.82
N ASN A 55 -11.22 10.72 -35.60
CA ASN A 55 -9.86 10.42 -35.12
C ASN A 55 -9.44 11.34 -33.96
N GLN A 56 -9.79 12.62 -34.00
CA GLN A 56 -9.54 13.55 -32.90
C GLN A 56 -10.36 13.21 -31.65
N GLN A 57 -11.62 12.78 -31.79
CA GLN A 57 -12.45 12.28 -30.69
C GLN A 57 -11.87 11.00 -30.09
N GLU A 58 -11.50 10.03 -30.92
CA GLU A 58 -10.92 8.77 -30.47
C GLU A 58 -9.59 9.00 -29.72
N ASN A 59 -8.72 9.87 -30.23
CA ASN A 59 -7.48 10.22 -29.55
C ASN A 59 -7.72 10.91 -28.20
N LYS A 60 -8.75 11.77 -28.09
CA LYS A 60 -9.14 12.37 -26.81
C LYS A 60 -9.64 11.32 -25.82
N ILE A 61 -10.47 10.38 -26.27
CA ILE A 61 -10.95 9.26 -25.44
C ILE A 61 -9.77 8.42 -24.96
N ARG A 62 -8.87 8.00 -25.87
CA ARG A 62 -7.66 7.23 -25.53
C ARG A 62 -6.76 7.97 -24.53
N GLN A 63 -6.59 9.28 -24.65
CA GLN A 63 -5.82 10.08 -23.69
C GLN A 63 -6.50 10.17 -22.33
N GLN A 64 -7.83 10.32 -22.30
CA GLN A 64 -8.60 10.32 -21.05
C GLN A 64 -8.53 8.96 -20.36
N GLU A 65 -8.63 7.86 -21.10
CA GLU A 65 -8.48 6.52 -20.55
C GLU A 65 -7.08 6.26 -19.99
N ARG A 66 -6.03 6.66 -20.71
CA ARG A 66 -4.64 6.57 -20.22
C ARG A 66 -4.43 7.35 -18.93
N SER A 67 -4.90 8.60 -18.89
CA SER A 67 -4.75 9.44 -17.69
C SER A 67 -5.53 8.91 -16.48
N ARG A 68 -6.74 8.36 -16.70
CA ARG A 68 -7.51 7.65 -15.65
C ARG A 68 -6.80 6.38 -15.17
N PHE A 69 -6.25 5.59 -16.08
CA PHE A 69 -5.53 4.38 -15.71
C PHE A 69 -4.27 4.71 -14.89
N GLU A 70 -3.54 5.75 -15.28
CA GLU A 70 -2.37 6.23 -14.54
C GLU A 70 -2.72 6.80 -13.16
N SER A 71 -3.89 7.45 -13.00
CA SER A 71 -4.32 7.94 -11.68
C SER A 71 -4.69 6.79 -10.76
N ILE A 72 -5.44 5.79 -11.24
CA ILE A 72 -5.80 4.59 -10.46
C ILE A 72 -4.55 3.85 -9.99
N ARG A 73 -3.59 3.61 -10.90
CA ARG A 73 -2.34 2.92 -10.55
C ARG A 73 -1.52 3.67 -9.50
N ARG A 74 -1.50 5.01 -9.56
CA ARG A 74 -0.83 5.85 -8.56
C ARG A 74 -1.53 5.76 -7.21
N GLU A 75 -2.86 5.82 -7.18
CA GLU A 75 -3.65 5.68 -5.96
C GLU A 75 -3.44 4.31 -5.30
N GLU A 76 -3.51 3.23 -6.07
CA GLU A 76 -3.23 1.87 -5.61
C GLU A 76 -1.82 1.76 -5.00
N GLN A 77 -0.81 2.33 -5.69
CA GLN A 77 0.56 2.31 -5.20
C GLN A 77 0.71 3.11 -3.88
N ILE A 78 0.03 4.24 -3.76
CA ILE A 78 0.02 5.05 -2.53
C ILE A 78 -0.64 4.26 -1.39
N ILE A 79 -1.81 3.67 -1.61
CA ILE A 79 -2.54 2.87 -0.61
C ILE A 79 -1.66 1.71 -0.14
N PHE A 80 -1.12 0.94 -1.07
CA PHE A 80 -0.26 -0.20 -0.75
C PHE A 80 1.02 0.20 -0.02
N SER A 81 1.61 1.35 -0.39
CA SER A 81 2.78 1.88 0.31
C SER A 81 2.45 2.29 1.75
N ARG A 82 1.26 2.86 1.99
CA ARG A 82 0.79 3.26 3.33
C ARG A 82 0.57 2.04 4.22
N GLU A 83 -0.13 1.03 3.72
CA GLU A 83 -0.35 -0.23 4.46
C GLU A 83 0.97 -0.89 4.82
N LYS A 84 1.91 -0.98 3.87
CA LYS A 84 3.25 -1.50 4.13
C LYS A 84 4.01 -0.72 5.19
N ASN A 85 3.93 0.61 5.15
CA ASN A 85 4.57 1.46 6.15
C ASN A 85 3.95 1.30 7.54
N GLN A 86 2.62 1.19 7.62
CA GLN A 86 1.92 0.92 8.89
C GLN A 86 2.33 -0.44 9.48
N ILE A 87 2.34 -1.49 8.67
CA ILE A 87 2.80 -2.82 9.08
C ILE A 87 4.25 -2.78 9.56
N LYS A 88 5.12 -2.03 8.87
CA LYS A 88 6.53 -1.87 9.27
C LYS A 88 6.66 -1.23 10.65
N VAL A 89 5.93 -0.14 10.90
CA VAL A 89 5.94 0.56 12.19
C VAL A 89 5.41 -0.35 13.31
N GLN A 90 4.35 -1.12 13.06
CA GLN A 90 3.82 -2.10 14.00
C GLN A 90 4.84 -3.20 14.33
N ILE A 91 5.55 -3.71 13.33
CA ILE A 91 6.61 -4.70 13.54
C ILE A 91 7.75 -4.10 14.39
N GLU A 92 8.17 -2.88 14.12
CA GLU A 92 9.23 -2.20 14.90
C GLU A 92 8.81 -2.00 16.36
N THR A 93 7.56 -1.61 16.62
CA THR A 93 7.03 -1.47 18.00
C THR A 93 6.95 -2.81 18.73
N ILE A 94 6.51 -3.87 18.05
CA ILE A 94 6.49 -5.22 18.64
C ILE A 94 7.93 -5.67 18.95
N GLN A 95 8.89 -5.37 18.08
CA GLN A 95 10.30 -5.71 18.32
C GLN A 95 10.90 -4.95 19.51
N THR A 96 10.55 -3.68 19.73
CA THR A 96 11.00 -2.93 20.91
C THR A 96 10.39 -3.49 22.19
N GLN A 97 9.10 -3.81 22.17
CA GLN A 97 8.42 -4.44 23.31
C GLN A 97 9.02 -5.82 23.64
N ILE A 98 9.29 -6.65 22.63
CA ILE A 98 9.97 -7.94 22.85
C ILE A 98 11.34 -7.75 23.51
N LYS A 99 12.11 -6.74 23.09
CA LYS A 99 13.43 -6.44 23.70
C LYS A 99 13.32 -5.95 25.14
N GLU A 100 12.30 -5.15 25.44
CA GLU A 100 12.03 -4.65 26.79
C GLU A 100 11.60 -5.80 27.72
N MET A 101 10.60 -6.58 27.30
CA MET A 101 10.15 -7.78 28.03
C MET A 101 11.28 -8.79 28.26
N ALA A 102 12.19 -8.96 27.29
CA ALA A 102 13.35 -9.83 27.45
C ALA A 102 14.34 -9.33 28.52
N LYS A 103 14.45 -8.01 28.73
CA LYS A 103 15.27 -7.43 29.82
C LYS A 103 14.60 -7.63 31.18
N ASP A 104 13.30 -7.35 31.26
CA ASP A 104 12.53 -7.51 32.50
C ASP A 104 12.54 -8.97 32.98
N GLN A 105 12.54 -9.92 32.05
CA GLN A 105 12.59 -11.34 32.38
C GLN A 105 13.94 -11.80 32.95
N VAL A 106 15.06 -11.11 32.67
CA VAL A 106 16.35 -11.39 33.32
C VAL A 106 16.29 -10.99 34.80
N GLY A 107 15.74 -9.80 35.10
CA GLY A 107 15.54 -9.37 36.49
C GLY A 107 14.60 -10.28 37.27
N LEU A 108 13.51 -10.75 36.62
CA LEU A 108 12.60 -11.71 37.21
C LEU A 108 13.27 -13.05 37.59
N MET A 109 14.24 -13.52 36.80
CA MET A 109 14.98 -14.74 37.13
C MET A 109 15.86 -14.56 38.37
N GLU A 110 16.51 -13.41 38.52
CA GLU A 110 17.31 -13.09 39.71
C GLU A 110 16.44 -13.02 40.98
N GLU A 111 15.26 -12.40 40.90
CA GLU A 111 14.30 -12.33 42.01
C GLU A 111 13.73 -13.71 42.38
N VAL A 112 13.47 -14.55 41.38
CA VAL A 112 13.01 -15.94 41.59
C VAL A 112 14.10 -16.77 42.28
N ASP A 113 15.36 -16.62 41.88
CA ASP A 113 16.48 -17.30 42.54
C ASP A 113 16.62 -16.82 43.99
N GLN A 114 16.54 -15.50 44.24
CA GLN A 114 16.54 -14.95 45.60
C GLN A 114 15.39 -15.49 46.45
N ALA A 115 14.18 -15.55 45.91
CA ALA A 115 13.02 -16.11 46.60
C ALA A 115 13.15 -17.62 46.86
N ALA A 116 13.83 -18.37 45.99
CA ALA A 116 14.07 -19.80 46.16
C ALA A 116 15.11 -20.12 47.25
N PHE A 117 16.10 -19.24 47.45
CA PHE A 117 17.14 -19.40 48.47
C PHE A 117 16.82 -18.69 49.80
N GLN A 118 15.68 -18.01 49.89
CA GLN A 118 15.28 -17.32 51.10
C GLN A 118 14.94 -18.33 52.22
N VAL A 119 15.66 -18.24 53.34
CA VAL A 119 15.42 -19.10 54.50
C VAL A 119 14.17 -18.62 55.26
N ILE A 120 13.13 -19.45 55.32
CA ILE A 120 11.88 -19.14 56.01
C ILE A 120 11.97 -19.64 57.45
N VAL A 121 12.08 -18.70 58.40
CA VAL A 121 12.28 -19.00 59.83
C VAL A 121 11.01 -19.59 60.49
N ASN A 122 9.81 -19.24 59.99
CA ASN A 122 8.52 -19.77 60.46
C ASN A 122 7.54 -19.98 59.29
N PRO A 123 7.57 -21.15 58.62
CA PRO A 123 6.70 -21.41 57.48
C PRO A 123 5.24 -21.59 57.92
N GLY A 124 4.32 -20.98 57.15
CA GLY A 124 2.88 -21.11 57.36
C GLY A 124 2.14 -21.34 56.02
N VAL A 125 0.84 -21.66 56.09
CA VAL A 125 0.00 -22.01 54.92
C VAL A 125 0.05 -20.96 53.80
N TYR A 126 0.21 -19.68 54.15
CA TYR A 126 0.40 -18.60 53.17
C TYR A 126 1.66 -18.81 52.31
N HIS A 127 2.81 -19.11 52.94
CA HIS A 127 4.08 -19.29 52.25
C HIS A 127 4.00 -20.49 51.30
N GLN A 128 3.41 -21.61 51.76
CA GLN A 128 3.20 -22.78 50.93
C GLN A 128 2.38 -22.45 49.66
N ASN A 129 1.22 -21.79 49.83
CA ASN A 129 0.38 -21.41 48.70
C ASN A 129 1.08 -20.43 47.74
N PHE A 130 1.88 -19.51 48.27
CA PHE A 130 2.68 -18.59 47.47
C PHE A 130 3.71 -19.34 46.60
N PHE A 131 4.52 -20.20 47.20
CA PHE A 131 5.54 -20.95 46.46
C PHE A 131 4.93 -21.97 45.49
N GLU A 132 3.81 -22.60 45.84
CA GLU A 132 3.08 -23.48 44.91
C GLU A 132 2.59 -22.70 43.68
N ARG A 133 2.00 -21.51 43.88
CA ARG A 133 1.55 -20.65 42.77
C ARG A 133 2.72 -20.16 41.92
N LEU A 134 3.81 -19.73 42.57
CA LEU A 134 5.02 -19.28 41.89
C LEU A 134 5.64 -20.41 41.05
N PHE A 135 5.73 -21.63 41.62
CA PHE A 135 6.21 -22.81 40.91
C PHE A 135 5.36 -23.16 39.68
N HIS A 136 4.04 -23.13 39.80
CA HIS A 136 3.13 -23.37 38.67
C HIS A 136 3.28 -22.32 37.57
N LEU A 137 3.44 -21.04 37.95
CA LEU A 137 3.66 -19.94 37.03
C LEU A 137 4.98 -20.12 36.27
N ILE A 138 6.08 -20.40 36.97
CA ILE A 138 7.39 -20.66 36.35
C ILE A 138 7.33 -21.88 35.41
N LYS A 139 6.63 -22.94 35.82
CA LYS A 139 6.44 -24.14 34.99
C LYS A 139 5.68 -23.83 33.68
N LEU A 140 4.66 -22.98 33.74
CA LEU A 140 3.92 -22.54 32.56
C LEU A 140 4.78 -21.65 31.67
N ALA A 141 5.49 -20.67 32.25
CA ALA A 141 6.41 -19.81 31.53
C ALA A 141 7.49 -20.63 30.79
N ARG A 142 8.07 -21.64 31.43
CA ARG A 142 9.07 -22.53 30.81
C ARG A 142 8.51 -23.25 29.58
N LYS A 143 7.27 -23.75 29.63
CA LYS A 143 6.62 -24.37 28.47
C LYS A 143 6.48 -23.38 27.32
N LYS A 144 6.00 -22.16 27.61
CA LYS A 144 5.85 -21.11 26.60
C LYS A 144 7.18 -20.67 25.98
N VAL A 145 8.23 -20.52 26.78
CA VAL A 145 9.58 -20.23 26.26
C VAL A 145 10.08 -21.35 25.34
N ALA A 146 9.85 -22.62 25.68
CA ALA A 146 10.25 -23.75 24.84
C ALA A 146 9.48 -23.78 23.49
N GLU A 147 8.17 -23.54 23.52
CA GLU A 147 7.34 -23.39 22.32
C GLU A 147 7.85 -22.24 21.44
N SER A 148 8.07 -21.05 22.03
CA SER A 148 8.61 -19.88 21.31
C SER A 148 9.99 -20.14 20.71
N ARG A 149 10.89 -20.83 21.44
CA ARG A 149 12.20 -21.22 20.92
C ARG A 149 12.09 -22.10 19.69
N THR A 150 11.18 -23.07 19.72
CA THR A 150 10.94 -23.98 18.59
C THR A 150 10.43 -23.22 17.37
N TRP A 151 9.47 -22.31 17.58
CA TRP A 151 8.92 -21.48 16.50
C TRP A 151 9.97 -20.53 15.91
N LEU A 152 10.77 -19.88 16.75
CA LEU A 152 11.87 -19.01 16.30
C LEU A 152 12.95 -19.80 15.53
N GLN A 153 13.31 -21.00 15.98
CA GLN A 153 14.24 -21.86 15.26
C GLN A 153 13.71 -22.23 13.88
N LEU A 154 12.44 -22.63 13.79
CA LEU A 154 11.81 -22.95 12.51
C LEU A 154 11.80 -21.73 11.58
N GLN A 155 11.45 -20.56 12.11
CA GLN A 155 11.42 -19.32 11.35
C GLN A 155 12.82 -18.91 10.86
N ASN A 156 13.83 -18.96 11.73
CA ASN A 156 15.22 -18.66 11.38
C ASN A 156 15.74 -19.63 10.30
N HIS A 157 15.43 -20.91 10.42
CA HIS A 157 15.81 -21.92 9.42
C HIS A 157 15.14 -21.65 8.06
N ARG A 158 13.85 -21.28 8.04
CA ARG A 158 13.15 -20.86 6.80
C ARG A 158 13.79 -19.61 6.20
N CYS A 159 14.10 -18.60 7.02
CA CYS A 159 14.77 -17.38 6.58
C CYS A 159 16.16 -17.65 5.99
N GLN A 160 16.96 -18.53 6.61
CA GLN A 160 18.29 -18.90 6.10
C GLN A 160 18.19 -19.62 4.75
N LYS A 161 17.30 -20.60 4.61
CA LYS A 161 17.07 -21.32 3.34
C LYS A 161 16.62 -20.36 2.24
N ARG A 162 15.70 -19.44 2.54
CA ARG A 162 15.25 -18.41 1.60
C ARG A 162 16.40 -17.52 1.15
N THR A 163 17.23 -17.05 2.07
CA THR A 163 18.40 -16.22 1.75
C THR A 163 19.39 -17.00 0.87
N GLY A 164 19.72 -18.25 1.20
CA GLY A 164 20.62 -19.08 0.39
C GLY A 164 20.08 -19.35 -1.02
N TYR A 165 18.77 -19.60 -1.15
CA TYR A 165 18.09 -19.75 -2.43
C TYR A 165 18.26 -18.50 -3.29
N TRP A 166 17.88 -17.32 -2.76
CA TRP A 166 17.97 -16.07 -3.53
C TRP A 166 19.40 -15.64 -3.83
N GLN A 167 20.36 -15.95 -2.96
CA GLN A 167 21.78 -15.70 -3.25
C GLN A 167 22.27 -16.55 -4.42
N SER A 168 21.78 -17.78 -4.54
CA SER A 168 22.16 -18.66 -5.65
C SER A 168 21.46 -18.27 -6.96
N VAL A 169 20.20 -17.79 -6.90
CA VAL A 169 19.52 -17.14 -8.03
C VAL A 169 20.30 -15.92 -8.52
N LYS A 170 20.84 -15.09 -7.60
CA LYS A 170 21.65 -13.93 -7.96
C LYS A 170 22.96 -14.30 -8.67
N LYS A 171 23.60 -15.41 -8.29
CA LYS A 171 24.87 -15.85 -8.88
C LYS A 171 24.70 -16.51 -10.25
N SER A 172 23.72 -17.41 -10.36
CA SER A 172 23.55 -18.27 -11.54
C SER A 172 22.38 -17.83 -12.45
N GLY A 173 21.68 -16.76 -12.09
CA GLY A 173 20.61 -16.17 -12.89
C GLY A 173 19.41 -17.09 -13.09
N THR A 174 18.73 -16.89 -14.22
CA THR A 174 17.53 -17.65 -14.61
C THR A 174 17.82 -19.13 -14.86
N SER A 175 19.05 -19.49 -15.23
CA SER A 175 19.49 -20.90 -15.38
C SER A 175 19.28 -21.71 -14.10
N PHE A 176 19.51 -21.09 -12.94
CA PHE A 176 19.30 -21.75 -11.65
C PHE A 176 17.83 -21.95 -11.29
N MET A 177 16.96 -21.02 -11.68
CA MET A 177 15.50 -21.16 -11.45
C MET A 177 14.87 -22.19 -12.39
N LEU A 178 15.42 -22.34 -13.59
CA LEU A 178 14.92 -23.23 -14.64
C LEU A 178 15.57 -24.62 -14.65
N SER A 179 16.46 -24.90 -13.69
CA SER A 179 17.04 -26.24 -13.56
C SER A 179 15.94 -27.26 -13.26
N GLY A 180 15.85 -28.32 -14.08
CA GLY A 180 14.74 -29.29 -14.04
C GLY A 180 14.55 -29.97 -12.68
N GLU A 181 15.63 -30.11 -11.89
CA GLU A 181 15.57 -30.61 -10.52
C GLU A 181 14.79 -29.68 -9.57
N ARG A 182 14.83 -28.37 -9.81
CA ARG A 182 14.16 -27.36 -8.97
C ARG A 182 12.77 -27.03 -9.43
N THR A 183 12.50 -27.07 -10.73
CA THR A 183 11.17 -26.78 -11.28
C THR A 183 10.12 -27.68 -10.63
N VAL A 184 10.43 -28.97 -10.45
CA VAL A 184 9.57 -29.94 -9.75
C VAL A 184 9.37 -29.56 -8.28
N SER A 185 10.43 -29.15 -7.57
CA SER A 185 10.35 -28.76 -6.16
C SER A 185 9.61 -27.44 -5.92
N THR A 186 9.62 -26.50 -6.88
CA THR A 186 8.90 -25.23 -6.77
C THR A 186 7.45 -25.32 -7.25
N GLN A 187 7.15 -26.28 -8.12
CA GLN A 187 5.82 -26.48 -8.70
C GLN A 187 4.94 -27.41 -7.84
N ALA A 188 5.53 -28.32 -7.08
CA ALA A 188 4.81 -29.26 -6.21
C ALA A 188 4.54 -28.74 -4.78
N GLY A 189 4.75 -27.43 -4.54
CA GLY A 189 4.60 -26.79 -3.23
C GLY A 189 3.20 -26.23 -2.98
#